data_AF-A0A7L5XX26-F1
#
_entry.id   AF-A0A7L5XX26-F1
#
_cell.length_a   1.000
_cell.length_b   1.000
_cell.length_c   1.000
_cell.angle_alpha   90.00
_cell.angle_beta   90.00
_cell.angle_gamma   90.00
#
_symmetry.space_group_name_H-M   'P 1'
#
loop_
_entity.id
_entity.type
_entity.pdbx_description
1 polymer ?
#
loop_
_entity_poly.entity_id
_entity_poly.type
_entity_poly.pdbx_seq_one_letter_code
_entity_poly.pdbx_strand_id
1 'polypeptide(L)'
;MRTTTSSFADFIPDAVADFARRAGAWATGVGLIAASLGMGLALVSWSARDPSFNHAVAGPTRNLLGSWGAISSDLAMQLIGVAAVVRLTPLAMWGWRLAARGRLERPALRIALLIVGVVSAAAVAAALPATDRWPLPSGLGGVIGDYVLSAPRKLLGRNLGSLSGALGFALVAILALTAASGVGLSAGAATGADGDEPAAYEARVRPRSGPEKLESDDSDGEPGVALILAGAAIHLFLSLRGAARRLFRLPGQAKSFASAAARRAALQRAAAGRRGWSARRRSPRRRRPSKRPRQSPSRVRAS
;
A
#
# COMPACT_ATOMS: atom_id res chain seq x y z
N MET A 1 -9.93 47.34 38.24
CA MET A 1 -8.52 47.23 37.80
C MET A 1 -8.41 46.07 36.84
N ARG A 2 -8.12 46.30 35.55
CA ARG A 2 -7.72 45.23 34.61
C ARG A 2 -6.22 45.10 34.71
N THR A 3 -5.72 43.98 35.23
CA THR A 3 -4.30 43.65 35.20
C THR A 3 -3.95 43.23 33.78
N THR A 4 -3.32 44.12 33.03
CA THR A 4 -2.72 43.80 31.74
C THR A 4 -1.45 42.99 32.01
N THR A 5 -1.57 41.67 31.95
CA THR A 5 -0.41 40.78 31.96
C THR A 5 0.26 40.89 30.59
N SER A 6 1.22 41.81 30.45
CA SER A 6 2.07 41.89 29.25
C SER A 6 2.89 40.60 29.18
N SER A 7 2.69 39.83 28.12
CA SER A 7 3.45 38.61 27.87
C SER A 7 4.78 39.01 27.24
N PHE A 8 5.86 38.26 27.50
CA PHE A 8 7.13 38.43 26.79
C PHE A 8 6.95 38.34 25.25
N ALA A 9 5.88 37.69 24.79
CA ALA A 9 5.49 37.62 23.38
C ALA A 9 5.15 38.99 22.76
N ASP A 10 4.69 39.97 23.53
CA ASP A 10 4.36 41.32 23.03
C ASP A 10 5.60 42.14 22.65
N PHE A 11 6.79 41.70 23.07
CA PHE A 11 8.07 42.36 22.79
C PHE A 11 8.80 41.81 21.56
N ILE A 12 8.28 40.76 20.93
CA ILE A 12 8.89 40.18 19.72
C ILE A 12 8.27 40.84 18.50
N PRO A 13 9.05 41.49 17.61
CA PRO A 13 8.52 42.01 16.36
C PRO A 13 7.80 40.90 15.58
N ASP A 14 6.62 41.18 15.01
CA ASP A 14 5.81 40.18 14.29
C ASP A 14 6.63 39.43 13.23
N ALA A 15 7.54 40.12 12.56
CA ALA A 15 8.47 39.53 11.59
C ALA A 15 9.36 38.42 12.17
N VAL A 16 9.84 38.58 13.40
CA VAL A 16 10.67 37.57 14.10
C VAL A 16 9.82 36.38 14.52
N ALA A 17 8.60 36.63 15.00
CA ALA A 17 7.67 35.57 15.36
C ALA A 17 7.25 34.74 14.12
N ASP A 18 6.99 35.40 12.99
CA ASP A 18 6.65 34.77 11.71
C ASP A 18 7.79 33.92 11.17
N PHE A 19 9.02 34.47 11.20
CA PHE A 19 10.21 33.74 10.84
C PHE A 19 10.41 32.51 11.73
N ALA A 20 10.30 32.65 13.04
CA ALA A 20 10.44 31.54 14.00
C ALA A 20 9.39 30.45 13.76
N ARG A 21 8.13 30.81 13.47
CA ARG A 21 7.08 29.83 13.14
C ARG A 21 7.39 29.08 11.85
N ARG A 22 7.83 29.78 10.79
CA ARG A 22 8.20 29.16 9.51
C ARG A 22 9.42 28.25 9.65
N ALA A 23 10.46 28.71 10.35
CA ALA A 23 11.66 27.93 10.62
C ALA A 23 11.36 26.69 11.48
N GLY A 24 10.54 26.84 12.52
CA GLY A 24 10.09 25.75 13.38
C GLY A 24 9.26 24.71 12.64
N ALA A 25 8.33 25.13 11.79
CA ALA A 25 7.55 24.23 10.95
C ALA A 25 8.44 23.47 9.96
N TRP A 26 9.38 24.16 9.32
CA TRP A 26 10.33 23.53 8.41
C TRP A 26 11.22 22.52 9.13
N ALA A 27 11.81 22.89 10.27
CA ALA A 27 12.68 22.02 11.06
C ALA A 27 11.93 20.78 11.57
N THR A 28 10.68 20.96 12.05
CA THR A 28 9.80 19.85 12.43
C THR A 28 9.51 18.95 11.23
N GLY A 29 9.27 19.55 10.06
CA GLY A 29 9.01 18.82 8.83
C GLY A 29 10.17 17.94 8.39
N VAL A 30 11.37 18.52 8.33
CA VAL A 30 12.62 17.80 8.03
C VAL A 30 12.90 16.73 9.07
N GLY A 31 12.71 17.05 10.36
CA GLY A 31 12.87 16.10 11.46
C GLY A 31 11.97 14.87 11.34
N LEU A 32 10.70 15.07 10.97
CA LEU A 32 9.75 13.95 10.74
C LEU A 32 10.15 13.08 9.53
N ILE A 33 10.66 13.68 8.46
CA ILE A 33 11.17 12.93 7.29
C ILE A 33 12.40 12.12 7.73
N ALA A 34 13.37 12.75 8.38
CA ALA A 34 14.59 12.08 8.85
C ALA A 34 14.26 10.93 9.83
N ALA A 35 13.34 11.16 10.78
CA ALA A 35 12.87 10.13 11.69
C ALA A 35 12.17 8.97 10.96
N SER A 36 11.36 9.27 9.94
CA SER A 36 10.68 8.24 9.14
C SER A 36 11.68 7.39 8.34
N LEU A 37 12.66 8.03 7.71
CA LEU A 37 13.73 7.35 6.96
C LEU A 37 14.63 6.54 7.89
N GLY A 38 15.03 7.11 9.04
CA GLY A 38 15.83 6.43 10.04
C GLY A 38 15.12 5.20 10.62
N MET A 39 13.83 5.33 10.96
CA MET A 39 13.02 4.20 11.40
C MET A 39 12.86 3.15 10.28
N GLY A 40 12.70 3.57 9.02
CA GLY A 40 12.69 2.67 7.87
C GLY A 40 13.98 1.89 7.74
N LEU A 41 15.14 2.55 7.85
CA LEU A 41 16.45 1.91 7.83
C LEU A 41 16.65 0.93 9.00
N ALA A 42 16.19 1.32 10.19
CA ALA A 42 16.21 0.46 11.36
C ALA A 42 15.34 -0.79 11.18
N LEU A 43 14.15 -0.66 10.58
CA LEU A 43 13.25 -1.80 10.29
C LEU A 43 13.81 -2.72 9.21
N VAL A 44 14.39 -2.16 8.14
CA VAL A 44 15.00 -2.96 7.06
C VAL A 44 16.20 -3.76 7.58
N SER A 45 16.98 -3.18 8.50
CA SER A 45 18.11 -3.85 9.14
C SER A 45 17.77 -4.53 10.47
N TRP A 46 16.48 -4.71 10.78
CA TRP A 46 16.06 -5.34 12.02
C TRP A 46 16.44 -6.82 12.07
N SER A 47 16.84 -7.26 13.28
CA SER A 47 17.22 -8.63 13.58
C SER A 47 16.76 -8.96 15.00
N ALA A 48 15.99 -10.03 15.14
CA ALA A 48 15.51 -10.52 16.45
C ALA A 48 16.64 -11.02 17.37
N ARG A 49 17.88 -11.09 16.88
CA ARG A 49 19.07 -11.49 17.64
C ARG A 49 19.89 -10.30 18.14
N ASP A 50 19.52 -9.07 17.76
CA ASP A 50 20.25 -7.88 18.18
C ASP A 50 19.94 -7.57 19.65
N PRO A 51 20.89 -6.99 20.41
CA PRO A 51 20.63 -6.58 21.79
C PRO A 51 19.49 -5.55 21.86
N SER A 52 18.46 -5.85 22.66
CA SER A 52 17.31 -4.97 22.89
C SER A 52 16.84 -5.03 24.33
N PHE A 53 15.90 -4.17 24.74
CA PHE A 53 15.33 -4.21 26.09
C PHE A 53 14.73 -5.58 26.45
N ASN A 54 14.15 -6.27 25.47
CA ASN A 54 13.56 -7.59 25.64
C ASN A 54 14.52 -8.73 25.27
N HIS A 55 15.72 -8.41 24.80
CA HIS A 55 16.75 -9.37 24.42
C HIS A 55 18.14 -8.88 24.86
N ALA A 56 18.43 -9.02 26.16
CA ALA A 56 19.71 -8.62 26.74
C ALA A 56 20.78 -9.70 26.49
N VAL A 57 21.35 -9.72 25.29
CA VAL A 57 22.48 -10.58 24.92
C VAL A 57 23.74 -9.73 24.75
N ALA A 58 24.87 -10.23 25.25
CA ALA A 58 26.18 -9.66 24.96
C ALA A 58 26.57 -10.02 23.52
N GLY A 59 26.47 -9.06 22.59
CA GLY A 59 26.82 -9.28 21.19
C GLY A 59 26.85 -7.98 20.38
N PRO A 60 27.49 -7.99 19.20
CA PRO A 60 27.53 -6.83 18.32
C PRO A 60 26.15 -6.53 17.71
N THR A 61 25.73 -5.27 17.75
CA THR A 61 24.49 -4.82 17.10
C THR A 61 24.64 -4.81 15.59
N ARG A 62 23.70 -5.42 14.86
CA ARG A 62 23.73 -5.52 13.39
C ARG A 62 22.92 -4.43 12.70
N ASN A 63 21.99 -3.81 13.42
CA ASN A 63 21.20 -2.70 12.93
C ASN A 63 22.08 -1.54 12.44
N LEU A 64 21.72 -0.97 11.29
CA LEU A 64 22.51 0.07 10.63
C LEU A 64 22.56 1.40 11.42
N LEU A 65 21.61 1.62 12.32
CA LEU A 65 21.61 2.77 13.25
C LEU A 65 22.16 2.40 14.64
N GLY A 66 22.85 1.27 14.76
CA GLY A 66 23.40 0.79 16.02
C GLY A 66 22.32 0.43 17.04
N SER A 67 22.66 0.52 18.33
CA SER A 67 21.80 0.06 19.43
C SER A 67 20.44 0.77 19.49
N TRP A 68 20.39 2.07 19.22
CA TRP A 68 19.13 2.82 19.21
C TRP A 68 18.19 2.34 18.09
N GLY A 69 18.73 2.02 16.92
CA GLY A 69 17.97 1.43 15.82
C GLY A 69 17.44 0.05 16.15
N ALA A 70 18.29 -0.81 16.73
CA ALA A 70 17.91 -2.16 17.15
C ALA A 70 16.77 -2.13 18.18
N ILE A 71 16.91 -1.33 19.24
CA ILE A 71 15.89 -1.17 20.28
C ILE A 71 14.56 -0.65 19.70
N SER A 72 14.62 0.42 18.88
CA SER A 72 13.42 1.07 18.37
C SER A 72 12.65 0.18 17.39
N SER A 73 13.38 -0.50 16.48
CA SER A 73 12.77 -1.41 15.51
C SER A 73 12.23 -2.68 16.18
N ASP A 74 12.93 -3.22 17.18
CA ASP A 74 12.44 -4.36 17.96
C ASP A 74 11.15 -4.04 18.72
N LEU A 75 11.09 -2.90 19.40
CA LEU A 75 9.87 -2.46 20.09
C LEU A 75 8.70 -2.29 19.11
N ALA A 76 8.94 -1.68 17.94
CA ALA A 76 7.90 -1.52 16.93
C ALA A 76 7.41 -2.87 16.38
N MET A 77 8.32 -3.79 16.09
CA MET A 77 8.00 -5.13 15.59
C MET A 77 7.23 -5.95 16.63
N GLN A 78 7.56 -5.83 17.91
CA GLN A 78 6.83 -6.53 18.97
C GLN A 78 5.42 -5.97 19.20
N LEU A 79 5.26 -4.64 19.21
CA LEU A 79 3.97 -4.02 19.48
C LEU A 79 3.00 -4.14 18.30
N ILE A 80 3.44 -3.78 17.09
CA ILE A 80 2.58 -3.61 15.91
C ILE A 80 3.05 -4.43 14.70
N GLY A 81 4.15 -5.18 14.82
CA GLY A 81 4.65 -6.04 13.76
C GLY A 81 4.90 -5.29 12.46
N VAL A 82 4.51 -5.90 11.33
CA VAL A 82 4.74 -5.35 9.99
C VAL A 82 4.00 -4.03 9.73
N ALA A 83 2.99 -3.70 10.53
CA ALA A 83 2.31 -2.40 10.44
C ALA A 83 3.23 -1.22 10.80
N ALA A 84 4.37 -1.48 11.45
CA ALA A 84 5.42 -0.49 11.69
C ALA A 84 5.91 0.20 10.40
N VAL A 85 5.91 -0.52 9.27
CA VAL A 85 6.32 0.02 7.97
C VAL A 85 5.28 1.01 7.43
N VAL A 86 4.00 0.64 7.48
CA VAL A 86 2.92 1.48 6.92
C VAL A 86 2.73 2.78 7.72
N ARG A 87 3.04 2.77 9.02
CA ARG A 87 3.09 3.98 9.88
C ARG A 87 4.01 5.07 9.31
N LEU A 88 5.06 4.70 8.59
CA LEU A 88 6.03 5.65 8.06
C LEU A 88 5.43 6.57 6.99
N THR A 89 4.42 6.11 6.25
CA THR A 89 3.84 6.88 5.13
C THR A 89 3.18 8.18 5.61
N PRO A 90 2.22 8.18 6.57
CA PRO A 90 1.65 9.43 7.04
C PRO A 90 2.68 10.35 7.69
N LEU A 91 3.64 9.81 8.45
CA LEU A 91 4.71 10.59 9.10
C LEU A 91 5.59 11.32 8.07
N ALA A 92 6.04 10.61 7.03
CA ALA A 92 6.80 11.21 5.94
C ALA A 92 5.98 12.28 5.19
N MET A 93 4.69 12.04 4.96
CA MET A 93 3.80 13.02 4.33
C MET A 93 3.53 14.25 5.19
N TRP A 94 3.45 14.11 6.52
CA TRP A 94 3.34 15.25 7.43
C TRP A 94 4.63 16.06 7.43
N GLY A 95 5.77 15.37 7.48
CA GLY A 95 7.08 16.00 7.40
C GLY A 95 7.26 16.82 6.12
N TRP A 96 6.92 16.24 4.97
CA TRP A 96 6.92 16.93 3.68
C TRP A 96 6.00 18.15 3.67
N ARG A 97 4.77 18.04 4.18
CA ARG A 97 3.84 19.18 4.20
C ARG A 97 4.29 20.30 5.13
N LEU A 98 4.83 19.97 6.29
CA LEU A 98 5.37 20.97 7.21
C LEU A 98 6.59 21.68 6.60
N ALA A 99 7.48 20.93 5.95
CA ALA A 99 8.65 21.51 5.27
C ALA A 99 8.26 22.36 4.05
N ALA A 100 7.30 21.92 3.24
CA ALA A 100 6.92 22.60 1.99
C ALA A 100 5.88 23.72 2.17
N ARG A 101 4.97 23.60 3.15
CA ARG A 101 3.81 24.50 3.31
C ARG A 101 3.74 25.18 4.68
N GLY A 102 4.60 24.83 5.62
CA GLY A 102 4.65 25.42 6.97
C GLY A 102 3.45 25.11 7.87
N ARG A 103 2.49 24.29 7.41
CA ARG A 103 1.24 24.00 8.16
C ARG A 103 0.77 22.57 7.98
N LEU A 104 0.14 22.05 9.04
CA LEU A 104 -0.55 20.76 9.05
C LEU A 104 -1.97 20.96 9.58
N GLU A 105 -2.97 20.79 8.73
CA GLU A 105 -4.38 20.97 9.11
C GLU A 105 -4.85 19.86 10.03
N ARG A 106 -5.52 20.24 11.14
CA ARG A 106 -6.14 19.32 12.11
C ARG A 106 -5.16 18.23 12.61
N PRO A 107 -4.01 18.61 13.22
CA PRO A 107 -2.97 17.65 13.61
C PRO A 107 -3.48 16.58 14.59
N ALA A 108 -4.34 16.95 15.54
CA ALA A 108 -4.93 16.02 16.50
C ALA A 108 -5.77 14.92 15.82
N LEU A 109 -6.62 15.29 14.85
CA LEU A 109 -7.42 14.33 14.08
C LEU A 109 -6.51 13.39 13.27
N ARG A 110 -5.46 13.92 12.65
CA ARG A 110 -4.50 13.11 11.87
C ARG A 110 -3.74 12.13 12.75
N ILE A 111 -3.37 12.52 13.97
CA ILE A 111 -2.76 11.62 14.97
C ILE A 111 -3.74 10.52 15.37
N ALA A 112 -4.99 10.86 15.67
CA ALA A 112 -6.02 9.87 16.00
C ALA A 112 -6.25 8.86 14.85
N LEU A 113 -6.36 9.37 13.61
CA LEU A 113 -6.51 8.54 12.42
C LEU A 113 -5.26 7.68 12.15
N LEU A 114 -4.05 8.19 12.40
CA LEU A 114 -2.83 7.41 12.31
C LEU A 114 -2.85 6.24 13.31
N ILE A 115 -3.23 6.50 14.57
CA ILE A 115 -3.31 5.45 15.60
C ILE A 115 -4.33 4.38 15.19
N VAL A 116 -5.57 4.79 14.85
CA VAL A 116 -6.62 3.86 14.42
C VAL A 116 -6.20 3.08 13.18
N GLY A 117 -5.58 3.75 12.22
CA GLY A 117 -5.09 3.13 10.98
C GLY A 117 -3.99 2.11 11.20
N VAL A 118 -3.01 2.41 12.06
CA VAL A 118 -1.91 1.50 12.39
C VAL A 118 -2.40 0.31 13.20
N VAL A 119 -3.27 0.52 14.19
CA VAL A 119 -3.87 -0.57 14.98
C VAL A 119 -4.69 -1.50 14.09
N SER A 120 -5.46 -0.94 13.16
CA SER A 120 -6.24 -1.72 12.19
C SER A 120 -5.32 -2.47 11.22
N ALA A 121 -4.26 -1.84 10.71
CA ALA A 121 -3.27 -2.50 9.86
C ALA A 121 -2.54 -3.65 10.59
N ALA A 122 -2.25 -3.48 11.88
CA ALA A 122 -1.69 -4.52 12.73
C ALA A 122 -2.66 -5.70 12.87
N ALA A 123 -3.96 -5.44 13.06
CA ALA A 123 -4.99 -6.49 13.11
C ALA A 123 -5.13 -7.25 11.78
N VAL A 124 -5.02 -6.54 10.64
CA VAL A 124 -4.97 -7.19 9.30
C VAL A 124 -3.75 -8.10 9.19
N ALA A 125 -2.58 -7.62 9.61
CA ALA A 125 -1.37 -8.42 9.59
C ALA A 125 -1.47 -9.66 10.48
N ALA A 126 -2.07 -9.56 11.67
CA ALA A 126 -2.30 -10.70 12.57
C ALA A 126 -3.23 -11.79 11.99
N ALA A 127 -4.01 -11.45 10.95
CA ALA A 127 -4.88 -12.41 10.27
C ALA A 127 -4.13 -13.21 9.20
N LEU A 128 -2.95 -12.75 8.78
CA LEU A 128 -2.09 -13.47 7.85
C LEU A 128 -1.39 -14.62 8.59
N PRO A 129 -1.21 -15.78 7.94
CA PRO A 129 -0.45 -16.88 8.51
C PRO A 129 1.03 -16.46 8.66
N ALA A 130 1.56 -16.55 9.87
CA ALA A 130 3.00 -16.43 10.09
C ALA A 130 3.72 -17.63 9.47
N THR A 131 4.90 -17.40 8.90
CA THR A 131 5.75 -18.47 8.36
C THR A 131 6.59 -19.10 9.48
N ASP A 132 7.10 -20.32 9.26
CA ASP A 132 7.97 -21.01 10.22
C ASP A 132 9.26 -20.25 10.56
N ARG A 133 9.63 -19.26 9.73
CA ARG A 133 10.80 -18.41 9.92
C ARG A 133 10.51 -17.13 10.69
N TRP A 134 9.26 -16.89 11.08
CA TRP A 134 8.89 -15.72 11.86
C TRP A 134 9.49 -15.82 13.26
N PRO A 135 10.36 -14.88 13.67
CA PRO A 135 11.16 -15.05 14.88
C PRO A 135 10.47 -14.62 16.16
N LEU A 136 9.33 -13.91 16.07
CA LEU A 136 8.62 -13.38 17.24
C LEU A 136 7.56 -14.38 17.74
N PRO A 137 7.31 -14.45 19.05
CA PRO A 137 6.20 -15.24 19.60
C PRO A 137 4.82 -14.72 19.18
N SER A 138 4.72 -13.43 18.89
CA SER A 138 3.51 -12.79 18.33
C SER A 138 3.39 -13.02 16.84
N GLY A 139 2.17 -12.91 16.31
CA GLY A 139 1.90 -12.92 14.89
C GLY A 139 2.48 -11.72 14.16
N LEU A 140 2.25 -11.66 12.84
CA LEU A 140 2.75 -10.59 11.97
C LEU A 140 2.23 -9.19 12.36
N GLY A 141 1.15 -9.10 13.12
CA GLY A 141 0.57 -7.86 13.65
C GLY A 141 1.15 -7.41 14.99
N GLY A 142 2.11 -8.13 15.56
CA GLY A 142 2.55 -7.89 16.93
C GLY A 142 1.46 -8.12 17.96
N VAL A 143 1.76 -7.81 19.22
CA VAL A 143 0.87 -8.03 20.36
C VAL A 143 -0.46 -7.29 20.19
N ILE A 144 -0.44 -6.05 19.68
CA ILE A 144 -1.65 -5.25 19.49
C ILE A 144 -2.54 -5.87 18.41
N GLY A 145 -1.97 -6.27 17.27
CA GLY A 145 -2.71 -6.90 16.19
C GLY A 145 -3.36 -8.20 16.62
N ASP A 146 -2.61 -9.06 17.32
CA ASP A 146 -3.12 -10.33 17.86
C ASP A 146 -4.26 -10.12 18.86
N TYR A 147 -4.12 -9.12 19.74
CA TYR A 147 -5.14 -8.79 20.72
C TYR A 147 -6.43 -8.29 20.06
N VAL A 148 -6.33 -7.34 19.12
CA VAL A 148 -7.48 -6.78 18.41
C VAL A 148 -8.20 -7.86 17.58
N LEU A 149 -7.45 -8.71 16.89
CA LEU A 149 -8.01 -9.78 16.09
C LEU A 149 -8.60 -10.93 16.94
N SER A 150 -8.24 -11.02 18.22
CA SER A 150 -8.82 -12.02 19.13
C SER A 150 -10.33 -11.85 19.32
N ALA A 151 -10.83 -10.61 19.27
CA ALA A 151 -12.26 -10.31 19.45
C ALA A 151 -13.15 -10.95 18.35
N PRO A 152 -12.94 -10.68 17.04
CA PRO A 152 -13.75 -11.32 16.02
C PRO A 152 -13.55 -12.84 15.97
N ARG A 153 -12.37 -13.35 16.33
CA ARG A 153 -12.12 -14.81 16.45
C ARG A 153 -12.96 -15.46 17.57
N LYS A 154 -13.14 -14.78 18.70
CA LYS A 154 -13.98 -15.24 19.81
C LYS A 154 -15.48 -15.20 19.46
N LEU A 155 -15.91 -14.19 18.69
CA LEU A 155 -17.32 -14.00 18.35
C LEU A 155 -17.81 -14.87 17.19
N LEU A 156 -17.00 -15.02 16.14
CA LEU A 156 -17.40 -15.65 14.87
C LEU A 156 -16.64 -16.97 14.60
N GLY A 157 -15.81 -17.41 15.54
CA GLY A 157 -14.91 -18.56 15.39
C GLY A 157 -13.61 -18.21 14.67
N ARG A 158 -12.62 -19.10 14.76
CA ARG A 158 -11.24 -18.82 14.32
C ARG A 158 -11.13 -18.41 12.86
N ASN A 159 -11.73 -19.18 11.94
CA ASN A 159 -11.56 -18.97 10.50
C ASN A 159 -12.39 -17.78 10.01
N LEU A 160 -13.71 -17.80 10.27
CA LEU A 160 -14.63 -16.75 9.83
C LEU A 160 -14.33 -15.41 10.54
N GLY A 161 -14.01 -15.43 11.83
CA GLY A 161 -13.59 -14.25 12.58
C GLY A 161 -12.27 -13.66 12.09
N SER A 162 -11.28 -14.49 11.73
CA SER A 162 -10.02 -13.97 11.16
C SER A 162 -10.25 -13.32 9.79
N LEU A 163 -11.06 -13.94 8.92
CA LEU A 163 -11.34 -13.38 7.58
C LEU A 163 -12.18 -12.10 7.64
N SER A 164 -13.31 -12.13 8.36
CA SER A 164 -14.19 -10.97 8.50
C SER A 164 -13.51 -9.82 9.24
N GLY A 165 -12.76 -10.13 10.30
CA GLY A 165 -11.92 -9.18 11.01
C GLY A 165 -10.88 -8.54 10.09
N ALA A 166 -10.14 -9.34 9.32
CA ALA A 166 -9.16 -8.83 8.36
C ALA A 166 -9.80 -7.88 7.33
N LEU A 167 -10.94 -8.24 6.76
CA LEU A 167 -11.63 -7.40 5.77
C LEU A 167 -12.13 -6.07 6.38
N GLY A 168 -12.75 -6.14 7.56
CA GLY A 168 -13.23 -4.96 8.27
C GLY A 168 -12.08 -4.03 8.68
N PHE A 169 -11.03 -4.58 9.28
CA PHE A 169 -9.85 -3.80 9.67
C PHE A 169 -9.06 -3.29 8.46
N ALA A 170 -9.05 -4.01 7.33
CA ALA A 170 -8.42 -3.51 6.11
C ALA A 170 -9.13 -2.26 5.58
N LEU A 171 -10.46 -2.25 5.57
CA LEU A 171 -11.23 -1.07 5.19
C LEU A 171 -10.92 0.12 6.11
N VAL A 172 -10.94 -0.11 7.44
CA VAL A 172 -10.62 0.94 8.42
C VAL A 172 -9.18 1.43 8.26
N ALA A 173 -8.21 0.52 8.09
CA ALA A 173 -6.81 0.87 7.90
C ALA A 173 -6.61 1.74 6.66
N ILE A 174 -7.18 1.36 5.52
CA ILE A 174 -7.09 2.12 4.27
C ILE A 174 -7.67 3.52 4.46
N LEU A 175 -8.92 3.62 4.94
CA LEU A 175 -9.58 4.92 5.12
C LEU A 175 -8.84 5.82 6.11
N ALA A 176 -8.45 5.28 7.27
CA ALA A 176 -7.79 6.04 8.32
C ALA A 176 -6.37 6.47 7.91
N LEU A 177 -5.58 5.59 7.27
CA LEU A 177 -4.22 5.93 6.84
C LEU A 177 -4.21 6.92 5.67
N THR A 178 -5.15 6.81 4.72
CA THR A 178 -5.32 7.77 3.63
C THR A 178 -5.74 9.14 4.16
N ALA A 179 -6.70 9.18 5.09
CA ALA A 179 -7.15 10.40 5.73
C ALA A 179 -6.06 11.02 6.62
N ALA A 180 -5.32 10.21 7.40
CA ALA A 180 -4.16 10.65 8.18
C ALA A 180 -3.09 11.25 7.26
N SER A 181 -2.84 10.60 6.12
CA SER A 181 -1.96 11.09 5.06
C SER A 181 -2.46 12.37 4.39
N GLY A 182 -3.65 12.87 4.71
CA GLY A 182 -4.23 14.11 4.18
C GLY A 182 -4.59 14.05 2.70
N VAL A 183 -4.80 12.85 2.15
CA VAL A 183 -5.30 12.66 0.78
C VAL A 183 -6.83 12.67 0.87
N GLY A 184 -7.48 13.65 0.23
CA GLY A 184 -8.96 13.75 0.17
C GLY A 184 -9.64 14.67 1.19
N LEU A 185 -8.95 15.12 2.25
CA LEU A 185 -9.50 16.10 3.21
C LEU A 185 -9.32 17.57 2.78
N SER A 186 -8.60 17.82 1.69
CA SER A 186 -8.21 19.17 1.26
C SER A 186 -9.14 19.82 0.23
N ALA A 187 -10.23 19.16 -0.18
CA ALA A 187 -11.16 19.72 -1.17
C ALA A 187 -12.23 20.67 -0.57
N GLY A 188 -12.43 20.65 0.75
CA GLY A 188 -13.46 21.46 1.43
C GLY A 188 -12.93 22.60 2.30
N ALA A 189 -11.62 22.91 2.26
CA ALA A 189 -10.98 23.94 3.08
C ALA A 189 -10.36 25.07 2.26
N ALA A 190 -10.66 25.14 0.96
CA ALA A 190 -10.23 26.21 0.06
C ALA A 190 -11.29 27.29 -0.16
N THR A 191 -12.42 27.23 0.55
CA THR A 191 -13.48 28.25 0.52
C THR A 191 -13.81 28.64 1.96
N GLY A 192 -13.07 29.59 2.52
CA GLY A 192 -13.45 30.20 3.81
C GLY A 192 -12.35 30.74 4.71
N ALA A 193 -11.11 30.95 4.23
CA ALA A 193 -10.12 31.69 5.01
C ALA A 193 -9.18 32.44 4.07
N ASP A 194 -9.50 33.73 3.91
CA ASP A 194 -8.64 34.87 3.66
C ASP A 194 -7.60 34.77 2.53
N GLY A 195 -7.81 35.63 1.53
CA GLY A 195 -6.85 35.90 0.48
C GLY A 195 -5.60 36.55 1.07
N ASP A 196 -4.52 35.78 1.11
CA ASP A 196 -3.15 36.30 1.12
C ASP A 196 -2.43 35.72 -0.10
N GLU A 197 -2.60 36.44 -1.22
CA GLU A 197 -1.79 36.29 -2.42
C GLU A 197 -0.33 36.62 -2.07
N PRO A 198 0.66 35.79 -2.46
CA PRO A 198 2.06 36.12 -2.21
C PRO A 198 2.42 37.38 -2.99
N ALA A 199 2.65 38.48 -2.25
CA ALA A 199 3.11 39.75 -2.78
C ALA A 199 4.41 39.57 -3.57
N ALA A 200 4.27 39.34 -4.88
CA ALA A 200 5.30 39.61 -5.86
C ALA A 200 5.47 41.13 -5.90
N TYR A 201 6.72 41.57 -5.77
CA TYR A 201 7.08 42.95 -5.92
C TYR A 201 6.72 43.40 -7.36
N GLU A 202 5.67 44.19 -7.54
CA GLU A 202 5.56 45.06 -8.71
C GLU A 202 4.88 46.35 -8.29
N ALA A 203 5.70 47.39 -8.15
CA ALA A 203 5.25 48.76 -8.01
C ALA A 203 4.69 49.26 -9.35
N ARG A 204 3.40 49.56 -9.43
CA ARG A 204 2.89 50.60 -10.34
C ARG A 204 1.48 51.12 -9.99
N VAL A 205 1.47 52.37 -9.51
CA VAL A 205 0.53 53.47 -9.82
C VAL A 205 -0.97 53.14 -9.98
N ARG A 206 -1.78 53.65 -9.03
CA ARG A 206 -3.24 53.86 -9.21
C ARG A 206 -3.51 55.01 -10.19
N PRO A 207 -4.64 54.98 -10.91
CA PRO A 207 -5.68 55.95 -10.58
C PRO A 207 -7.09 55.35 -10.49
N ARG A 208 -7.98 56.17 -9.93
CA ARG A 208 -9.32 55.90 -9.40
C ARG A 208 -10.41 56.32 -10.39
N SER A 209 -11.48 55.51 -10.55
CA SER A 209 -12.75 55.96 -11.14
C SER A 209 -13.88 54.92 -11.01
N GLY A 210 -15.02 55.34 -10.42
CA GLY A 210 -16.40 55.01 -10.84
C GLY A 210 -17.08 53.73 -10.31
N PRO A 211 -18.34 53.81 -9.82
CA PRO A 211 -19.13 52.64 -9.43
C PRO A 211 -20.11 52.23 -10.54
N GLU A 212 -20.20 50.93 -10.86
CA GLU A 212 -21.35 50.37 -11.58
C GLU A 212 -21.88 49.14 -10.84
N LYS A 213 -23.18 49.20 -10.52
CA LYS A 213 -24.00 48.07 -10.10
C LYS A 213 -24.32 47.24 -11.34
N LEU A 214 -24.25 45.92 -11.23
CA LEU A 214 -25.09 45.00 -11.98
C LEU A 214 -25.40 43.81 -11.07
N GLU A 215 -26.67 43.73 -10.67
CA GLU A 215 -27.29 42.49 -10.21
C GLU A 215 -27.35 41.52 -11.39
N SER A 216 -26.93 40.29 -11.16
CA SER A 216 -27.40 39.11 -11.88
C SER A 216 -27.41 37.95 -10.88
N ASP A 217 -28.56 37.80 -10.26
CA ASP A 217 -29.02 36.56 -9.64
C ASP A 217 -29.32 35.59 -10.79
N ASP A 218 -28.42 34.65 -11.02
CA ASP A 218 -28.74 33.38 -11.69
C ASP A 218 -28.15 32.27 -10.83
N SER A 219 -28.98 31.85 -9.86
CA SER A 219 -28.77 30.66 -9.04
C SER A 219 -28.92 29.41 -9.90
N ASP A 220 -27.90 29.12 -10.71
CA ASP A 220 -27.78 27.83 -11.38
C ASP A 220 -27.26 26.81 -10.38
N GLY A 221 -28.21 26.05 -9.83
CA GLY A 221 -28.03 25.08 -8.76
C GLY A 221 -26.83 24.15 -8.97
N GLU A 222 -25.78 24.42 -8.19
CA GLU A 222 -24.68 23.49 -8.00
C GLU A 222 -25.22 22.17 -7.43
N PRO A 223 -24.84 21.01 -8.00
CA PRO A 223 -25.41 19.74 -7.60
C PRO A 223 -25.10 19.47 -6.12
N GLY A 224 -26.14 19.52 -5.29
CA GLY A 224 -26.01 19.34 -3.86
C GLY A 224 -25.27 18.05 -3.50
N VAL A 225 -24.65 18.03 -2.33
CA VAL A 225 -23.88 16.89 -1.79
C VAL A 225 -24.64 15.56 -1.94
N ALA A 226 -25.97 15.58 -1.91
CA ALA A 226 -26.84 14.45 -2.20
C ALA A 226 -26.64 13.85 -3.61
N LEU A 227 -26.50 14.67 -4.66
CA LEU A 227 -26.28 14.20 -6.03
C LEU A 227 -24.86 13.62 -6.20
N ILE A 228 -23.87 14.21 -5.51
CA ILE A 228 -22.49 13.71 -5.49
C ILE A 228 -22.41 12.34 -4.79
N LEU A 229 -23.07 12.21 -3.63
CA LEU A 229 -23.17 10.95 -2.91
C LEU A 229 -24.00 9.91 -3.68
N ALA A 230 -25.05 10.33 -4.38
CA ALA A 230 -25.83 9.47 -5.27
C ALA A 230 -24.97 8.95 -6.44
N GLY A 231 -24.15 9.81 -7.05
CA GLY A 231 -23.19 9.41 -8.08
C GLY A 231 -22.19 8.39 -7.55
N ALA A 232 -21.59 8.64 -6.38
CA ALA A 232 -20.65 7.71 -5.76
C ALA A 232 -21.30 6.36 -5.40
N ALA A 233 -22.52 6.37 -4.89
CA ALA A 233 -23.30 5.18 -4.57
C ALA A 233 -23.65 4.36 -5.83
N ILE A 234 -24.03 5.04 -6.92
CA ILE A 234 -24.29 4.40 -8.23
C ILE A 234 -23.01 3.76 -8.77
N HIS A 235 -21.88 4.45 -8.69
CA HIS A 235 -20.59 3.91 -9.13
C HIS A 235 -20.13 2.71 -8.29
N LEU A 236 -20.33 2.76 -6.97
CA LEU A 236 -20.04 1.63 -6.08
C LEU A 236 -20.94 0.43 -6.40
N PHE A 237 -22.25 0.67 -6.62
CA PHE A 237 -23.22 -0.35 -6.98
C PHE A 237 -22.91 -1.01 -8.33
N LEU A 238 -22.57 -0.21 -9.35
CA LEU A 238 -22.18 -0.73 -10.68
C LEU A 238 -20.87 -1.52 -10.63
N SER A 239 -19.92 -1.09 -9.78
CA SER A 239 -18.65 -1.79 -9.57
C SER A 239 -18.85 -3.14 -8.86
N LEU A 240 -19.69 -3.17 -7.81
CA LEU A 240 -20.10 -4.40 -7.15
C LEU A 240 -20.87 -5.33 -8.10
N ARG A 241 -21.81 -4.81 -8.88
CA ARG A 241 -22.58 -5.57 -9.87
C ARG A 241 -21.67 -6.11 -10.99
N GLY A 242 -20.63 -5.38 -11.38
CA GLY A 242 -19.60 -5.83 -12.31
C GLY A 242 -18.76 -6.97 -11.74
N ALA A 243 -18.30 -6.83 -10.50
CA ALA A 243 -17.55 -7.86 -9.78
C ALA A 243 -18.39 -9.13 -9.54
N ALA A 244 -19.65 -8.98 -9.12
CA ALA A 244 -20.59 -10.08 -8.95
C ALA A 244 -20.87 -10.80 -10.28
N ARG A 245 -21.09 -10.07 -11.38
CA ARG A 245 -21.25 -10.69 -12.72
C ARG A 245 -20.01 -11.45 -13.20
N ARG A 246 -18.80 -11.07 -12.75
CA ARG A 246 -17.55 -11.79 -13.02
C ARG A 246 -17.39 -13.02 -12.12
N LEU A 247 -17.87 -12.96 -10.87
CA LEU A 247 -17.87 -14.08 -9.95
C LEU A 247 -18.91 -15.16 -10.32
N PHE A 248 -20.10 -14.74 -10.77
CA PHE A 248 -21.19 -15.64 -11.17
C PHE A 248 -21.12 -16.08 -12.64
N ARG A 249 -20.12 -15.61 -13.40
CA ARG A 249 -19.78 -16.18 -14.72
C ARG A 249 -18.46 -16.92 -14.66
N LEU A 250 -18.46 -18.18 -14.24
CA LEU A 250 -17.67 -19.27 -14.84
C LEU A 250 -18.38 -20.61 -14.54
N PRO A 251 -18.44 -21.59 -15.48
CA PRO A 251 -17.49 -21.84 -16.55
C PRO A 251 -18.13 -22.19 -17.92
N GLY A 252 -18.13 -21.25 -18.87
CA GLY A 252 -18.50 -21.51 -20.27
C GLY A 252 -17.33 -21.52 -21.25
N GLN A 253 -16.27 -20.75 -20.97
CA GLN A 253 -15.16 -20.56 -21.93
C GLN A 253 -14.07 -21.64 -21.88
N ALA A 254 -13.95 -22.40 -20.79
CA ALA A 254 -13.00 -23.51 -20.73
C ALA A 254 -13.30 -24.60 -21.78
N LYS A 255 -14.60 -24.80 -22.12
CA LYS A 255 -15.02 -25.75 -23.17
C LYS A 255 -14.71 -25.24 -24.59
N SER A 256 -14.76 -23.92 -24.81
CA SER A 256 -14.45 -23.30 -26.11
C SER A 256 -12.96 -23.39 -26.47
N PHE A 257 -12.06 -23.08 -25.53
CA PHE A 257 -10.62 -23.18 -25.78
C PHE A 257 -10.13 -24.64 -25.88
N ALA A 258 -10.67 -25.54 -25.07
CA ALA A 258 -10.37 -26.97 -25.18
C ALA A 258 -10.85 -27.56 -26.52
N SER A 259 -12.04 -27.17 -27.01
CA SER A 259 -12.56 -27.62 -28.32
C SER A 259 -11.79 -27.02 -29.51
N ALA A 260 -11.32 -25.77 -29.40
CA ALA A 260 -10.49 -25.13 -30.42
C ALA A 260 -9.07 -25.72 -30.48
N ALA A 261 -8.47 -26.03 -29.31
CA ALA A 261 -7.19 -26.71 -29.23
C ALA A 261 -7.26 -28.15 -29.76
N ALA A 262 -8.33 -28.88 -29.43
CA ALA A 262 -8.58 -30.22 -29.94
C ALA A 262 -8.79 -30.25 -31.47
N ARG A 263 -9.55 -29.28 -32.02
CA ARG A 263 -9.71 -29.10 -33.47
C ARG A 263 -8.40 -28.79 -34.18
N ARG A 264 -7.55 -27.93 -33.60
CA ARG A 264 -6.20 -27.65 -34.14
C ARG A 264 -5.30 -28.88 -34.12
N ALA A 265 -5.31 -29.66 -33.04
CA ALA A 265 -4.53 -30.90 -32.95
C ALA A 265 -5.01 -31.96 -33.97
N ALA A 266 -6.32 -32.08 -34.20
CA ALA A 266 -6.88 -32.98 -35.20
C ALA A 266 -6.49 -32.58 -36.64
N LEU A 267 -6.52 -31.29 -36.96
CA LEU A 267 -6.10 -30.77 -38.27
C LEU A 267 -4.60 -30.96 -38.52
N GLN A 268 -3.76 -30.79 -37.49
CA GLN A 268 -2.32 -31.03 -37.59
C GLN A 268 -1.99 -32.51 -37.83
N ARG A 269 -2.71 -33.44 -37.16
CA ARG A 269 -2.58 -34.89 -37.41
C ARG A 269 -3.04 -35.28 -38.82
N ALA A 270 -4.14 -34.69 -39.31
CA ALA A 270 -4.60 -34.91 -40.68
C ALA A 270 -3.63 -34.35 -41.74
N ALA A 271 -2.95 -33.23 -41.45
CA ALA A 271 -1.92 -32.65 -42.32
C ALA A 271 -0.62 -33.48 -42.31
N ALA A 272 -0.23 -34.06 -41.16
CA ALA A 272 0.91 -34.95 -41.05
C ALA A 272 0.69 -36.30 -41.75
N GLY A 273 -0.53 -36.85 -41.68
CA GLY A 273 -0.91 -38.06 -42.41
C GLY A 273 -0.85 -37.92 -43.93
N ARG A 274 -1.20 -36.75 -44.48
CA ARG A 274 -1.10 -36.48 -45.92
C ARG A 274 0.34 -36.36 -46.42
N ARG A 275 1.28 -35.90 -45.58
CA ARG A 275 2.72 -35.81 -45.92
C ARG A 275 3.43 -37.18 -45.90
N GLY A 276 2.93 -38.12 -45.08
CA GLY A 276 3.43 -39.51 -45.06
C GLY A 276 3.02 -40.33 -46.28
N TRP A 277 1.88 -40.02 -46.90
CA TRP A 277 1.36 -40.77 -48.05
C TRP A 277 2.06 -40.39 -49.36
N SER A 278 2.53 -39.15 -49.51
CA SER A 278 3.32 -38.70 -50.67
C SER A 278 4.77 -39.20 -50.67
N ALA A 279 5.33 -39.53 -49.50
CA ALA A 279 6.71 -40.00 -49.38
C ALA A 279 6.89 -41.51 -49.68
N ARG A 280 5.80 -42.30 -49.68
CA ARG A 280 5.84 -43.77 -49.90
C ARG A 280 5.65 -44.19 -51.36
N ARG A 281 5.65 -43.24 -52.32
CA ARG A 281 5.47 -43.50 -53.77
C ARG A 281 6.70 -43.23 -54.64
N ARG A 282 7.90 -43.05 -54.06
CA ARG A 282 9.15 -42.98 -54.82
C ARG A 282 10.08 -44.12 -54.43
N SER A 283 9.89 -45.26 -55.08
CA SER A 283 10.92 -46.29 -55.20
C SER A 283 12.02 -45.83 -56.16
N PRO A 284 13.28 -46.18 -55.90
CA PRO A 284 14.09 -46.71 -56.99
C PRO A 284 14.74 -48.05 -56.62
N ARG A 285 14.39 -49.06 -57.43
CA ARG A 285 15.24 -50.11 -58.01
C ARG A 285 16.33 -50.77 -57.13
N ARG A 286 16.03 -52.04 -56.82
CA ARG A 286 16.92 -53.23 -56.74
C ARG A 286 18.39 -53.01 -57.13
N ARG A 287 19.30 -53.36 -56.21
CA ARG A 287 20.57 -54.05 -56.51
C ARG A 287 20.78 -55.21 -55.52
N ARG A 288 21.27 -56.33 -56.07
CA ARG A 288 21.42 -57.67 -55.47
C ARG A 288 22.42 -57.69 -54.29
N PRO A 289 22.29 -58.62 -53.33
CA PRO A 289 23.33 -58.87 -52.33
C PRO A 289 24.39 -59.86 -52.85
N SER A 290 25.66 -59.51 -52.68
CA SER A 290 26.81 -60.41 -52.84
C SER A 290 27.10 -61.15 -51.54
N LYS A 291 27.23 -62.47 -51.66
CA LYS A 291 27.55 -63.44 -50.60
C LYS A 291 28.93 -63.18 -49.98
N ARG A 292 29.08 -63.37 -48.66
CA ARG A 292 30.29 -63.90 -47.99
C ARG A 292 29.93 -64.50 -46.60
N PRO A 293 30.76 -65.40 -46.05
CA PRO A 293 30.26 -66.69 -45.58
C PRO A 293 30.27 -66.88 -44.06
N ARG A 294 29.51 -67.91 -43.66
CA ARG A 294 29.42 -68.56 -42.34
C ARG A 294 30.78 -68.78 -41.69
N GLN A 295 30.84 -68.51 -40.38
CA GLN A 295 31.58 -69.34 -39.44
C GLN A 295 30.62 -69.80 -38.33
N SER A 296 30.73 -71.09 -38.03
CA SER A 296 29.83 -71.89 -37.19
C SER A 296 30.21 -71.83 -35.70
N PRO A 297 29.30 -72.19 -34.79
CA PRO A 297 29.49 -72.09 -33.35
C PRO A 297 30.13 -73.35 -32.76
N SER A 298 31.02 -73.19 -31.78
CA SER A 298 31.41 -74.28 -30.87
C SER A 298 30.41 -74.40 -29.73
N ARG A 299 29.74 -75.56 -29.66
CA ARG A 299 29.10 -76.12 -28.45
C ARG A 299 30.22 -76.55 -27.47
N VAL A 300 30.03 -76.65 -26.15
CA VAL A 300 29.45 -77.77 -25.36
C VAL A 300 29.73 -77.36 -23.89
N ARG A 301 28.75 -77.17 -22.99
CA ARG A 301 28.00 -78.11 -22.12
C ARG A 301 28.67 -78.41 -20.76
N ALA A 302 27.82 -78.35 -19.73
CA ALA A 302 27.94 -78.70 -18.31
C ALA A 302 28.97 -79.76 -17.88
N SER A 303 29.60 -79.53 -16.73
CA SER A 303 29.42 -80.27 -15.46
C SER A 303 29.96 -79.43 -14.32
#